data_AF-A0A2E9R2C6-F1
#
_entry.id   AF-A0A2E9R2C6-F1
#
_cell.length_a   1.000
_cell.length_b   1.000
_cell.length_c   1.000
_cell.angle_alpha   90.00
_cell.angle_beta   90.00
_cell.angle_gamma   90.00
#
_symmetry.space_group_name_H-M   'P 1'
#
loop_
_entity.id
_entity.type
_entity.pdbx_description
1 polymer ?
#
loop_
_entity_poly.entity_id
_entity_poly.type
_entity_poly.pdbx_seq_one_letter_code
_entity_poly.pdbx_strand_id
1 'polypeptide(L)'
;MSQDTPLKRMKLTYTHALWLLYACEEHPTLQVELRQTTPQLRLLDAEQQLLAEAHLPWVFPPVHYTDNQAVYSPLPTLESFSQYVERLPQGIPPHIILLIQAGNAALGYIEDGDILHHKVIRKYMVRKKQGKAQVTHLNQKGKSRLGSRIRLANTKAFFEEIHDKLVEWDVVDNADIILYSCPTKLWSLLYDAKTTLAWQREDPRLQKIPTHVHTPNFDELQRIQTLSTQATLDIYTPALYDMLPDL
;
A
#
# COMPACT_ATOMS: atom_id res chain seq x y z
N MET A 1 -17.45 22.33 -22.18
CA MET A 1 -17.13 22.77 -20.80
C MET A 1 -17.11 21.51 -19.96
N SER A 2 -15.96 21.18 -19.37
CA SER A 2 -15.64 19.84 -18.83
C SER A 2 -16.67 19.39 -17.78
N GLN A 3 -17.22 18.20 -17.99
CA GLN A 3 -18.14 17.50 -17.09
C GLN A 3 -17.40 16.79 -15.93
N ASP A 4 -16.14 17.15 -15.63
CA ASP A 4 -15.29 16.35 -14.72
C ASP A 4 -15.21 16.88 -13.29
N THR A 5 -15.98 17.91 -12.93
CA THR A 5 -15.97 18.42 -11.54
C THR A 5 -17.04 17.70 -10.72
N PRO A 6 -16.68 16.97 -9.65
CA PRO A 6 -17.66 16.29 -8.82
C PRO A 6 -18.54 17.33 -8.10
N LEU A 7 -19.83 17.01 -7.99
CA LEU A 7 -20.80 17.78 -7.23
C LEU A 7 -20.51 17.70 -5.72
N LYS A 8 -20.04 16.55 -5.25
CA LYS A 8 -19.62 16.33 -3.85
C LYS A 8 -18.49 15.32 -3.80
N ARG A 9 -17.50 15.58 -2.96
CA ARG A 9 -16.44 14.63 -2.60
C ARG A 9 -16.60 14.20 -1.15
N MET A 10 -16.60 12.90 -0.92
CA MET A 10 -16.72 12.29 0.41
C MET A 10 -15.50 11.42 0.70
N LYS A 11 -15.13 11.35 1.98
CA LYS A 11 -14.15 10.37 2.46
C LYS A 11 -14.93 9.20 3.03
N LEU A 12 -14.53 7.99 2.65
CA LEU A 12 -15.11 6.75 3.15
C LEU A 12 -14.09 6.02 4.02
N THR A 13 -14.56 5.39 5.08
CA THR A 13 -13.76 4.38 5.79
C THR A 13 -13.67 3.11 4.95
N TYR A 14 -12.76 2.21 5.30
CA TYR A 14 -12.67 0.89 4.66
C TYR A 14 -14.03 0.17 4.63
N THR A 15 -14.73 0.12 5.77
CA THR A 15 -16.05 -0.51 5.88
C THR A 15 -17.09 0.11 4.96
N HIS A 16 -17.12 1.44 4.82
CA HIS A 16 -18.07 2.10 3.91
C HIS A 16 -17.70 1.87 2.44
N ALA A 17 -16.41 1.77 2.11
CA ALA A 17 -15.97 1.42 0.77
C ALA A 17 -16.35 -0.03 0.41
N LEU A 18 -16.26 -0.95 1.38
CA LEU A 18 -16.70 -2.33 1.20
C LEU A 18 -18.23 -2.42 1.06
N TRP A 19 -18.96 -1.70 1.91
CA TRP A 19 -20.42 -1.59 1.80
C TRP A 19 -20.85 -1.04 0.44
N LEU A 20 -20.14 -0.03 -0.10
CA LEU A 20 -20.43 0.50 -1.43
C LEU A 20 -20.34 -0.59 -2.52
N LEU A 21 -19.35 -1.48 -2.44
CA LEU A 21 -19.21 -2.60 -3.38
C LEU A 21 -20.38 -3.58 -3.28
N TYR A 22 -20.78 -3.96 -2.06
CA TYR A 22 -21.95 -4.81 -1.81
C TYR A 22 -23.25 -4.16 -2.28
N ALA A 23 -23.46 -2.88 -1.98
CA ALA A 23 -24.68 -2.18 -2.38
C ALA A 23 -24.78 -2.12 -3.91
N CYS A 24 -23.67 -1.88 -4.61
CA CYS A 24 -23.68 -1.91 -6.09
C CYS A 24 -24.04 -3.28 -6.67
N GLU A 25 -23.76 -4.38 -5.95
CA GLU A 25 -24.15 -5.72 -6.37
C GLU A 25 -25.68 -5.93 -6.29
N GLU A 26 -26.33 -5.34 -5.29
CA GLU A 26 -27.78 -5.48 -5.05
C GLU A 26 -28.65 -4.64 -6.00
N HIS A 27 -28.05 -3.70 -6.74
CA HIS A 27 -28.76 -2.78 -7.63
C HIS A 27 -28.55 -3.11 -9.12
N PRO A 28 -29.49 -3.81 -9.78
CA PRO A 28 -29.31 -4.32 -11.14
C PRO A 28 -29.23 -3.23 -12.23
N THR A 29 -29.60 -1.99 -11.92
CA THR A 29 -29.52 -0.85 -12.84
C THR A 29 -28.18 -0.12 -12.78
N LEU A 30 -27.37 -0.37 -11.74
CA LEU A 30 -26.04 0.21 -11.61
C LEU A 30 -25.04 -0.65 -12.37
N GLN A 31 -24.36 -0.04 -13.33
CA GLN A 31 -23.24 -0.67 -14.01
C GLN A 31 -21.95 -0.30 -13.28
N VAL A 32 -21.16 -1.33 -12.97
CA VAL A 32 -19.93 -1.20 -12.20
C VAL A 32 -18.72 -1.47 -13.09
N GLU A 33 -17.84 -0.48 -13.21
CA GLU A 33 -16.54 -0.64 -13.85
C GLU A 33 -15.42 -0.57 -12.81
N LEU A 34 -14.63 -1.65 -12.68
CA LEU A 34 -13.43 -1.68 -11.85
C LEU A 34 -12.18 -1.52 -12.70
N ARG A 35 -11.35 -0.54 -12.36
CA ARG A 35 -10.10 -0.29 -13.07
C ARG A 35 -8.96 -1.17 -12.53
N GLN A 36 -8.27 -1.86 -13.43
CA GLN A 36 -7.23 -2.85 -13.08
C GLN A 36 -5.93 -2.27 -12.51
N THR A 37 -5.50 -1.10 -12.97
CA THR A 37 -4.17 -0.55 -12.64
C THR A 37 -4.14 0.36 -11.41
N THR A 38 -5.27 0.93 -11.06
CA THR A 38 -5.49 1.74 -9.86
C THR A 38 -6.86 1.34 -9.34
N PRO A 39 -7.00 0.94 -8.07
CA PRO A 39 -8.27 0.42 -7.55
C PRO A 39 -9.30 1.55 -7.49
N GLN A 40 -9.97 1.75 -8.62
CA GLN A 40 -11.00 2.75 -8.87
C GLN A 40 -12.25 2.02 -9.33
N LEU A 41 -13.38 2.45 -8.77
CA LEU A 41 -14.71 1.96 -9.03
C LEU A 41 -15.50 3.09 -9.69
N ARG A 42 -16.04 2.87 -10.89
CA ARG A 42 -16.94 3.81 -11.55
C ARG A 42 -18.35 3.24 -11.56
N LEU A 43 -19.30 4.08 -11.18
CA LEU A 43 -20.71 3.76 -11.12
C LEU A 43 -21.43 4.50 -12.24
N LEU A 44 -22.08 3.74 -13.12
CA LEU A 44 -22.84 4.27 -14.25
C LEU A 44 -24.30 3.82 -14.16
N ASP A 45 -25.20 4.60 -14.74
CA ASP A 45 -26.60 4.20 -14.93
C ASP A 45 -26.77 3.29 -16.17
N ALA A 46 -28.03 2.92 -16.47
CA ALA A 46 -28.37 2.10 -17.63
C ALA A 46 -28.00 2.78 -18.97
N GLU A 47 -27.96 4.11 -18.99
CA GLU A 47 -27.65 4.96 -20.13
C GLU A 47 -26.15 5.29 -20.28
N GLN A 48 -25.25 4.67 -19.49
CA GLN A 48 -23.80 4.93 -19.47
C GLN A 48 -23.40 6.32 -18.95
N GLN A 49 -24.27 7.00 -18.21
CA GLN A 49 -23.91 8.26 -17.57
C GLN A 49 -23.14 7.99 -16.27
N LEU A 50 -22.04 8.70 -16.06
CA LEU A 50 -21.25 8.60 -14.83
C LEU A 50 -22.03 9.20 -13.64
N LEU A 51 -22.34 8.36 -12.66
CA LEU A 51 -23.00 8.76 -11.41
C LEU A 51 -21.98 9.10 -10.33
N ALA A 52 -20.96 8.24 -10.18
CA ALA A 52 -19.94 8.38 -9.16
C ALA A 52 -18.61 7.71 -9.55
N GLU A 53 -17.52 8.18 -8.95
CA GLU A 53 -16.21 7.52 -9.01
C GLU A 53 -15.66 7.36 -7.58
N ALA A 54 -15.32 6.14 -7.19
CA ALA A 54 -14.66 5.85 -5.92
C ALA A 54 -13.21 5.43 -6.15
N HIS A 55 -12.29 6.05 -5.41
CA HIS A 55 -10.96 5.52 -5.19
C HIS A 55 -11.00 4.64 -3.95
N LEU A 56 -10.73 3.35 -4.13
CA LEU A 56 -10.75 2.37 -3.06
C LEU A 56 -9.50 2.50 -2.18
N PRO A 57 -9.50 1.96 -0.96
CA PRO A 57 -8.37 2.02 -0.06
C PRO A 57 -7.10 1.40 -0.67
N TRP A 58 -5.91 1.82 -0.24
CA TRP A 58 -4.66 1.25 -0.77
C TRP A 58 -4.45 -0.19 -0.34
N VAL A 59 -5.11 -0.59 0.75
CA VAL A 59 -5.16 -2.00 1.17
C VAL A 59 -6.23 -2.79 0.41
N PHE A 60 -6.68 -2.29 -0.75
CA PHE A 60 -7.62 -2.94 -1.63
C PHE A 60 -7.07 -3.01 -3.06
N PRO A 61 -7.25 -4.13 -3.79
CA PRO A 61 -7.77 -5.41 -3.29
C PRO A 61 -6.70 -6.14 -2.45
N PRO A 62 -7.11 -6.93 -1.44
CA PRO A 62 -6.21 -7.83 -0.73
C PRO A 62 -5.68 -8.91 -1.67
N VAL A 63 -4.46 -9.37 -1.39
CA VAL A 63 -3.83 -10.50 -2.08
C VAL A 63 -3.51 -11.55 -1.03
N HIS A 64 -4.40 -12.51 -0.87
CA HIS A 64 -4.16 -13.64 0.05
C HIS A 64 -3.74 -14.87 -0.74
N TYR A 65 -2.83 -15.64 -0.17
CA TYR A 65 -2.36 -16.91 -0.73
C TYR A 65 -2.67 -18.05 0.24
N THR A 66 -3.30 -19.11 -0.27
CA THR A 66 -3.39 -20.41 0.43
C THR A 66 -2.77 -21.46 -0.46
N ASP A 67 -1.88 -22.29 0.08
CA ASP A 67 -1.23 -23.39 -0.66
C ASP A 67 -0.58 -22.96 -1.99
N ASN A 68 0.12 -21.81 -1.98
CA ASN A 68 0.73 -21.18 -3.17
C ASN A 68 -0.26 -20.82 -4.31
N GLN A 69 -1.56 -20.80 -4.04
CA GLN A 69 -2.58 -20.29 -4.94
C GLN A 69 -3.11 -18.95 -4.43
N ALA A 70 -3.24 -17.98 -5.33
CA ALA A 70 -3.85 -16.69 -4.98
C ALA A 70 -5.35 -16.92 -4.73
N VAL A 71 -5.78 -16.73 -3.48
CA VAL A 71 -7.19 -16.73 -3.07
C VAL A 71 -7.85 -15.43 -3.51
N TYR A 72 -7.11 -14.33 -3.43
CA TYR A 72 -7.55 -13.02 -3.90
C TYR A 72 -6.61 -12.49 -4.97
N SER A 73 -7.14 -12.26 -6.16
CA SER A 73 -6.40 -11.66 -7.29
C SER A 73 -6.90 -10.24 -7.55
N PRO A 74 -6.03 -9.30 -7.98
CA PRO A 74 -6.41 -7.94 -8.33
C PRO A 74 -7.29 -7.94 -9.59
N LEU A 75 -8.59 -8.05 -9.33
CA LEU A 75 -9.74 -7.94 -10.23
C LEU A 75 -10.04 -9.14 -11.14
N PRO A 76 -11.34 -9.35 -11.46
CA PRO A 76 -11.77 -10.43 -12.33
C PRO A 76 -11.11 -10.36 -13.69
N THR A 77 -10.35 -11.38 -14.08
CA THR A 77 -10.04 -11.59 -15.50
C THR A 77 -11.16 -12.37 -16.18
N LEU A 78 -11.91 -13.19 -15.43
CA LEU A 78 -12.96 -14.08 -15.94
C LEU A 78 -14.20 -14.23 -15.02
N GLU A 79 -14.13 -13.82 -13.75
CA GLU A 79 -15.25 -13.93 -12.79
C GLU A 79 -16.26 -12.75 -12.91
N SER A 80 -17.49 -12.95 -12.44
CA SER A 80 -18.49 -11.87 -12.38
C SER A 80 -18.21 -10.91 -11.21
N PHE A 81 -18.78 -9.70 -11.27
CA PHE A 81 -18.67 -8.73 -10.16
C PHE A 81 -19.25 -9.28 -8.85
N SER A 82 -20.37 -10.00 -8.90
CA SER A 82 -20.96 -10.67 -7.74
C SER A 82 -20.00 -11.66 -7.08
N GLN A 83 -19.44 -12.58 -7.87
CA GLN A 83 -18.45 -13.56 -7.37
C GLN A 83 -17.21 -12.88 -6.78
N TYR A 84 -16.79 -11.76 -7.37
CA TYR A 84 -15.69 -10.96 -6.86
C TYR A 84 -15.99 -10.37 -5.49
N VAL A 85 -17.18 -9.81 -5.30
CA VAL A 85 -17.61 -9.20 -4.05
C VAL A 85 -17.83 -10.25 -2.95
N GLU A 86 -18.41 -11.41 -3.28
CA GLU A 86 -18.61 -12.53 -2.35
C GLU A 86 -17.31 -13.06 -1.74
N ARG A 87 -16.20 -13.05 -2.49
CA ARG A 87 -14.90 -13.54 -1.98
C ARG A 87 -14.11 -12.49 -1.19
N LEU A 88 -14.50 -11.22 -1.15
CA LEU A 88 -13.73 -10.20 -0.42
C LEU A 88 -13.73 -10.49 1.09
N PRO A 89 -12.59 -10.30 1.80
CA PRO A 89 -12.57 -10.46 3.24
C PRO A 89 -13.41 -9.39 3.92
N GLN A 90 -14.08 -9.80 5.00
CA GLN A 90 -14.79 -8.90 5.89
C GLN A 90 -13.77 -8.20 6.80
N GLY A 91 -13.72 -6.87 6.76
CA GLY A 91 -12.79 -6.08 7.57
C GLY A 91 -11.49 -5.71 6.84
N ILE A 92 -10.64 -4.95 7.55
CA ILE A 92 -9.39 -4.42 7.00
C ILE A 92 -8.39 -5.58 6.89
N PRO A 93 -7.87 -5.88 5.70
CA PRO A 93 -6.94 -6.98 5.55
C PRO A 93 -5.64 -6.72 6.33
N PRO A 94 -5.06 -7.75 6.96
CA PRO A 94 -3.80 -7.63 7.64
C PRO A 94 -2.72 -7.18 6.66
N HIS A 95 -1.94 -6.17 7.03
CA HIS A 95 -0.95 -5.58 6.13
C HIS A 95 0.28 -5.04 6.85
N ILE A 96 1.37 -5.00 6.11
CA ILE A 96 2.65 -4.42 6.55
C ILE A 96 2.85 -3.07 5.88
N ILE A 97 3.38 -2.10 6.62
CA ILE A 97 3.85 -0.81 6.08
C ILE A 97 5.35 -0.70 6.27
N LEU A 98 6.09 -0.49 5.17
CA LEU A 98 7.54 -0.31 5.12
C LEU A 98 7.89 1.09 4.61
N LEU A 99 8.25 2.00 5.51
CA LEU A 99 8.71 3.33 5.17
C LEU A 99 10.23 3.38 5.29
N ILE A 100 10.95 3.50 4.19
CA ILE A 100 12.40 3.42 4.15
C ILE A 100 12.98 4.64 3.45
N GLN A 101 13.84 5.37 4.16
CA GLN A 101 14.68 6.43 3.61
C GLN A 101 16.11 6.27 4.10
N ALA A 102 17.06 7.01 3.53
CA ALA A 102 18.46 6.86 3.87
C ALA A 102 18.71 7.23 5.34
N GLY A 103 18.89 6.21 6.18
CA GLY A 103 19.18 6.33 7.60
C GLY A 103 17.97 6.40 8.54
N ASN A 104 16.75 6.33 8.02
CA ASN A 104 15.52 6.25 8.82
C ASN A 104 14.58 5.22 8.19
N ALA A 105 14.04 4.32 8.99
CA ALA A 105 12.92 3.47 8.62
C ALA A 105 11.85 3.47 9.70
N ALA A 106 10.60 3.29 9.29
CA ALA A 106 9.48 3.00 10.15
C ALA A 106 8.72 1.81 9.55
N LEU A 107 8.56 0.77 10.36
CA LEU A 107 7.91 -0.48 10.01
C LEU A 107 6.67 -0.63 10.88
N GLY A 108 5.58 -1.17 10.33
CA GLY A 108 4.39 -1.53 11.10
C GLY A 108 3.70 -2.76 10.54
N TYR A 109 3.14 -3.58 11.42
CA TYR A 109 2.16 -4.61 11.09
C TYR A 109 0.81 -4.18 11.65
N ILE A 110 -0.21 -4.25 10.79
CA ILE A 110 -1.55 -3.77 11.06
C ILE A 110 -2.50 -4.94 10.88
N GLU A 111 -3.39 -5.13 11.86
CA GLU A 111 -4.45 -6.13 11.86
C GLU A 111 -5.71 -5.47 12.40
N ASP A 112 -6.86 -5.70 11.76
CA ASP A 112 -8.15 -5.07 12.10
C ASP A 112 -8.13 -3.53 12.19
N GLY A 113 -7.17 -2.90 11.51
CA GLY A 113 -6.96 -1.45 11.53
C GLY A 113 -6.06 -0.95 12.65
N ASP A 114 -5.64 -1.79 13.59
CA ASP A 114 -4.74 -1.43 14.69
C ASP A 114 -3.28 -1.80 14.41
N ILE A 115 -2.35 -0.94 14.83
CA ILE A 115 -0.91 -1.19 14.70
C ILE A 115 -0.48 -2.13 15.83
N LEU A 116 -0.42 -3.43 15.56
CA LEU A 116 -0.02 -4.44 16.55
C LEU A 116 1.49 -4.46 16.80
N HIS A 117 2.27 -4.28 15.74
CA HIS A 117 3.73 -4.16 15.85
C HIS A 117 4.22 -2.91 15.15
N HIS A 118 5.22 -2.25 15.74
CA HIS A 118 5.92 -1.16 15.06
C HIS A 118 7.38 -1.08 15.48
N LYS A 119 8.21 -0.56 14.57
CA LYS A 119 9.61 -0.27 14.86
C LYS A 119 10.08 0.94 14.06
N VAL A 120 10.75 1.85 14.74
CA VAL A 120 11.51 2.93 14.09
C VAL A 120 13.01 2.62 14.19
N ILE A 121 13.69 2.61 13.05
CA ILE A 121 15.12 2.31 12.93
C ILE A 121 15.84 3.55 12.43
N ARG A 122 16.93 3.93 13.09
CA ARG A 122 17.75 5.09 12.70
C ARG A 122 19.22 4.71 12.66
N LYS A 123 19.87 4.87 11.51
CA LYS A 123 21.32 4.63 11.35
C LYS A 123 22.00 5.72 10.54
N TYR A 124 23.25 6.00 10.87
CA TYR A 124 24.04 7.00 10.16
C TYR A 124 24.50 6.48 8.79
N MET A 125 23.69 6.74 7.75
CA MET A 125 23.97 6.33 6.37
C MET A 125 24.47 7.47 5.47
N VAL A 126 24.10 8.72 5.77
CA VAL A 126 24.41 9.89 4.92
C VAL A 126 25.28 10.88 5.68
N ARG A 127 26.22 11.52 4.97
CA ARG A 127 26.99 12.64 5.52
C ARG A 127 26.09 13.87 5.63
N LYS A 128 25.92 14.42 6.85
CA LYS A 128 25.08 15.61 7.15
C LYS A 128 25.30 16.83 6.24
N LYS A 129 26.45 16.96 5.56
CA LYS A 129 26.78 18.09 4.66
C LYS A 129 26.62 17.81 3.15
N GLN A 130 26.23 16.61 2.71
CA GLN A 130 26.25 16.30 1.25
C GLN A 130 25.04 15.52 0.69
N GLY A 131 23.99 15.25 1.48
CA GLY A 131 22.63 14.95 1.01
C GLY A 131 22.40 13.75 0.06
N LYS A 132 23.44 13.04 -0.40
CA LYS A 132 23.32 11.94 -1.38
C LYS A 132 23.87 10.64 -0.81
N ALA A 133 23.06 9.58 -0.89
CA ALA A 133 23.48 8.21 -0.57
C ALA A 133 24.58 7.77 -1.54
N GLN A 134 25.74 7.41 -1.01
CA GLN A 134 27.00 7.19 -1.74
C GLN A 134 27.15 5.74 -2.25
N VAL A 135 26.06 5.08 -2.64
CA VAL A 135 26.07 3.64 -2.89
C VAL A 135 26.74 3.28 -4.23
N THR A 136 26.84 4.21 -5.19
CA THR A 136 27.25 3.91 -6.58
C THR A 136 28.72 4.14 -6.94
N HIS A 137 29.59 4.62 -6.04
CA HIS A 137 30.98 5.00 -6.39
C HIS A 137 32.04 4.27 -5.56
N LEU A 138 32.03 2.93 -5.56
CA LEU A 138 33.10 2.14 -4.91
C LEU A 138 34.12 1.52 -5.87
N ASN A 139 33.81 1.38 -7.16
CA ASN A 139 34.65 0.57 -8.06
C ASN A 139 35.78 1.29 -8.80
N GLN A 140 36.12 2.55 -8.49
CA GLN A 140 37.09 3.28 -9.34
C GLN A 140 38.30 3.99 -8.71
N LYS A 141 38.48 4.18 -7.39
CA LYS A 141 39.73 4.83 -6.89
C LYS A 141 40.14 4.45 -5.46
N GLY A 142 41.29 3.76 -5.32
CA GLY A 142 42.15 3.75 -4.12
C GLY A 142 41.58 3.19 -2.79
N LYS A 143 42.41 3.17 -1.73
CA LYS A 143 42.02 2.71 -0.39
C LYS A 143 40.84 3.53 0.15
N SER A 144 39.72 2.87 0.43
CA SER A 144 38.52 3.49 0.99
C SER A 144 38.79 4.13 2.37
N ARG A 145 38.34 5.38 2.57
CA ARG A 145 38.50 6.12 3.84
C ARG A 145 37.66 5.47 4.96
N LEU A 146 38.15 5.54 6.21
CA LEU A 146 37.48 4.96 7.39
C LEU A 146 36.00 5.34 7.49
N GLY A 147 35.66 6.62 7.34
CA GLY A 147 34.27 7.08 7.41
C GLY A 147 33.37 6.52 6.29
N SER A 148 33.91 6.17 5.13
CA SER A 148 33.15 5.50 4.07
C SER A 148 32.86 4.04 4.44
N ARG A 149 33.82 3.34 5.05
CA ARG A 149 33.63 1.98 5.57
C ARG A 149 32.56 1.94 6.67
N ILE A 150 32.56 2.92 7.58
CA ILE A 150 31.54 3.03 8.63
C ILE A 150 30.14 3.21 8.04
N ARG A 151 29.98 4.10 7.04
CA ARG A 151 28.66 4.28 6.38
C ARG A 151 28.19 3.01 5.69
N LEU A 152 29.09 2.30 4.99
CA LEU A 152 28.75 1.03 4.35
C LEU A 152 28.32 -0.02 5.39
N ALA A 153 29.06 -0.15 6.49
CA ALA A 153 28.71 -1.06 7.59
C ALA A 153 27.35 -0.69 8.21
N ASN A 154 27.09 0.60 8.44
CA ASN A 154 25.80 1.08 8.94
C ASN A 154 24.66 0.81 7.96
N THR A 155 24.87 0.97 6.66
CA THR A 155 23.88 0.63 5.63
C THR A 155 23.53 -0.86 5.68
N LYS A 156 24.53 -1.75 5.77
CA LYS A 156 24.28 -3.19 5.90
C LYS A 156 23.50 -3.50 7.17
N ALA A 157 23.96 -2.98 8.31
CA ALA A 157 23.29 -3.17 9.60
C ALA A 157 21.88 -2.57 9.63
N PHE A 158 21.58 -1.57 8.80
CA PHE A 158 20.26 -0.93 8.72
C PHE A 158 19.24 -1.87 8.07
N PHE A 159 19.59 -2.48 6.93
CA PHE A 159 18.72 -3.46 6.28
C PHE A 159 18.65 -4.78 7.04
N GLU A 160 19.75 -5.20 7.67
CA GLU A 160 19.73 -6.36 8.56
C GLU A 160 18.72 -6.18 9.69
N GLU A 161 18.72 -5.04 10.38
CA GLU A 161 17.77 -4.78 11.48
C GLU A 161 16.32 -4.70 10.99
N ILE A 162 16.07 -4.28 9.75
CA ILE A 162 14.73 -4.32 9.15
C ILE A 162 14.28 -5.78 9.02
N HIS A 163 15.14 -6.66 8.51
CA HIS A 163 14.82 -8.06 8.28
C HIS A 163 14.67 -8.82 9.60
N ASP A 164 15.61 -8.62 10.52
CA ASP A 164 15.57 -9.21 11.86
C ASP A 164 14.23 -8.90 12.54
N LYS A 165 13.72 -7.67 12.38
CA LYS A 165 12.44 -7.27 12.97
C LYS A 165 11.22 -7.89 12.30
N LEU A 166 11.25 -8.01 10.97
CA LEU A 166 10.17 -8.68 10.25
C LEU A 166 10.11 -10.18 10.58
N VAL A 167 11.26 -10.82 10.72
CA VAL A 167 11.37 -12.22 11.14
C VAL A 167 10.97 -12.39 12.61
N GLU A 168 11.41 -11.49 13.50
CA GLU A 168 11.04 -11.50 14.92
C GLU A 168 9.53 -11.39 15.14
N TRP A 169 8.84 -10.60 14.32
CA TRP A 169 7.39 -10.47 14.41
C TRP A 169 6.64 -11.70 13.90
N ASP A 170 7.23 -12.46 12.96
CA ASP A 170 6.61 -13.67 12.40
C ASP A 170 5.20 -13.44 11.82
N VAL A 171 4.99 -12.27 11.22
CA VAL A 171 3.68 -11.81 10.70
C VAL A 171 3.62 -11.67 9.18
N VAL A 172 4.73 -11.93 8.51
CA VAL A 172 4.86 -11.68 7.07
C VAL A 172 3.95 -12.60 6.25
N ASP A 173 3.81 -13.85 6.67
CA ASP A 173 2.94 -14.81 5.99
C ASP A 173 1.46 -14.54 6.23
N ASN A 174 1.13 -13.82 7.32
CA ASN A 174 -0.23 -13.38 7.64
C ASN A 174 -0.61 -12.07 6.93
N ALA A 175 0.33 -11.38 6.28
CA ALA A 175 0.06 -10.13 5.61
C ALA A 175 -0.46 -10.37 4.18
N ASP A 176 -1.64 -9.83 3.88
CA ASP A 176 -2.23 -9.86 2.53
C ASP A 176 -1.63 -8.77 1.63
N ILE A 177 -1.07 -7.73 2.24
CA ILE A 177 -0.51 -6.58 1.54
C ILE A 177 0.75 -6.09 2.25
N ILE A 178 1.75 -5.71 1.47
CA ILE A 178 2.98 -5.08 1.93
C ILE A 178 3.09 -3.72 1.24
N LEU A 179 2.60 -2.68 1.92
CA LEU A 179 2.72 -1.29 1.48
C LEU A 179 4.15 -0.81 1.70
N TYR A 180 4.78 -0.25 0.67
CA TYR A 180 6.15 0.23 0.81
C TYR A 180 6.40 1.60 0.17
N SER A 181 7.30 2.35 0.80
CA SER A 181 7.94 3.51 0.21
C SER A 181 9.44 3.40 0.44
N CYS A 182 10.17 3.13 -0.64
CA CYS A 182 11.62 3.04 -0.61
C CYS A 182 12.20 3.67 -1.89
N PRO A 183 13.19 4.58 -1.80
CA PRO A 183 13.90 5.09 -2.96
C PRO A 183 14.49 3.95 -3.79
N THR A 184 14.41 4.04 -5.13
CA THR A 184 14.89 2.98 -6.05
C THR A 184 16.34 2.55 -5.79
N LYS A 185 17.21 3.48 -5.37
CA LYS A 185 18.61 3.20 -5.03
C LYS A 185 18.80 2.39 -3.74
N LEU A 186 17.81 2.41 -2.85
CA LEU A 186 17.79 1.66 -1.59
C LEU A 186 17.02 0.35 -1.74
N TRP A 187 16.09 0.28 -2.71
CA TRP A 187 15.29 -0.91 -2.97
C TRP A 187 16.12 -2.15 -3.33
N SER A 188 17.23 -1.98 -4.06
CA SER A 188 18.13 -3.10 -4.35
C SER A 188 18.75 -3.66 -3.07
N LEU A 189 19.21 -2.75 -2.19
CA LEU A 189 19.93 -3.08 -0.96
C LEU A 189 19.07 -3.79 0.09
N LEU A 190 17.75 -3.61 0.05
CA LEU A 190 16.83 -4.33 0.92
C LEU A 190 17.04 -5.84 0.77
N TYR A 191 17.22 -6.35 -0.45
CA TYR A 191 17.39 -7.78 -0.70
C TYR A 191 18.86 -8.25 -0.64
N ASP A 192 19.80 -7.38 -0.28
CA ASP A 192 21.23 -7.71 -0.12
C ASP A 192 21.60 -8.03 1.34
N ALA A 193 20.62 -8.02 2.25
CA ALA A 193 20.82 -8.38 3.65
C ALA A 193 21.11 -9.88 3.83
N LYS A 194 21.71 -10.27 4.97
CA LYS A 194 22.04 -11.68 5.21
C LYS A 194 20.81 -12.47 5.60
N THR A 195 19.99 -11.92 6.50
CA THR A 195 18.69 -12.48 6.82
C THR A 195 17.80 -12.40 5.59
N THR A 196 17.14 -13.49 5.23
CA THR A 196 16.25 -13.56 4.07
C THR A 196 14.89 -12.98 4.41
N LEU A 197 14.32 -12.18 3.49
CA LEU A 197 12.91 -11.82 3.56
C LEU A 197 12.06 -13.03 3.17
N ALA A 198 10.87 -13.11 3.75
CA ALA A 198 9.86 -14.09 3.36
C ALA A 198 9.13 -13.73 2.05
N TRP A 199 9.60 -12.72 1.30
CA TRP A 199 9.09 -12.37 -0.02
C TRP A 199 10.20 -12.05 -1.03
N GLN A 200 9.86 -12.16 -2.31
CA GLN A 200 10.73 -11.82 -3.45
C GLN A 200 10.39 -10.43 -4.01
N ARG A 201 11.23 -9.90 -4.91
CA ARG A 201 11.07 -8.54 -5.47
C ARG A 201 9.76 -8.37 -6.25
N GLU A 202 9.27 -9.45 -6.84
CA GLU A 202 8.04 -9.51 -7.63
C GLU A 202 6.86 -10.10 -6.84
N ASP A 203 6.94 -10.15 -5.50
CA ASP A 203 5.82 -10.59 -4.68
C ASP A 203 4.60 -9.68 -4.92
N PRO A 204 3.45 -10.24 -5.33
CA PRO A 204 2.28 -9.46 -5.73
C PRO A 204 1.58 -8.75 -4.56
N ARG A 205 1.91 -9.10 -3.30
CA ARG A 205 1.48 -8.33 -2.13
C ARG A 205 2.19 -6.99 -2.01
N LEU A 206 3.34 -6.82 -2.68
CA LEU A 206 4.11 -5.57 -2.64
C LEU A 206 3.41 -4.47 -3.42
N GLN A 207 2.95 -3.45 -2.70
CA GLN A 207 2.30 -2.29 -3.29
C GLN A 207 3.01 -1.00 -2.89
N LYS A 208 3.34 -0.19 -3.89
CA LYS A 208 4.02 1.09 -3.65
C LYS A 208 3.02 2.11 -3.13
N ILE A 209 3.37 2.79 -2.05
CA ILE A 209 2.56 3.88 -1.47
C ILE A 209 2.40 5.01 -2.51
N PRO A 210 1.17 5.40 -2.89
CA PRO A 210 0.90 6.35 -3.96
C PRO A 210 0.93 7.82 -3.49
N THR A 211 1.62 8.10 -2.39
CA THR A 211 1.76 9.46 -1.86
C THR A 211 3.19 9.74 -1.42
N HIS A 212 3.48 11.02 -1.19
CA HIS A 212 4.75 11.42 -0.61
C HIS A 212 4.84 10.94 0.86
N VAL A 213 5.90 10.19 1.16
CA VAL A 213 6.23 9.78 2.53
C VAL A 213 7.25 10.74 3.12
N HIS A 214 6.93 11.32 4.27
CA HIS A 214 7.79 12.21 5.05
C HIS A 214 8.94 11.42 5.71
N THR A 215 9.61 12.00 6.70
CA THR A 215 10.70 11.29 7.39
C THR A 215 10.14 10.08 8.12
N PRO A 216 10.64 8.85 7.86
CA PRO A 216 10.15 7.66 8.53
C PRO A 216 10.33 7.75 10.05
N ASN A 217 9.22 7.90 10.75
CA ASN A 217 9.08 7.88 12.19
C ASN A 217 7.70 7.28 12.53
N PHE A 218 7.33 7.26 13.81
CA PHE A 218 6.06 6.65 14.21
C PHE A 218 4.85 7.47 13.77
N ASP A 219 4.90 8.81 13.88
CA ASP A 219 3.81 9.69 13.44
C ASP A 219 3.50 9.51 11.95
N GLU A 220 4.53 9.36 11.12
CA GLU A 220 4.39 9.12 9.70
C GLU A 220 3.83 7.73 9.41
N LEU A 221 4.23 6.71 10.19
CA LEU A 221 3.63 5.37 10.09
C LEU A 221 2.13 5.43 10.38
N GLN A 222 1.70 6.13 11.44
CA GLN A 222 0.29 6.32 11.77
C GLN A 222 -0.46 7.08 10.66
N ARG A 223 0.15 8.16 10.12
CA ARG A 223 -0.45 8.90 9.00
C ARG A 223 -0.66 8.02 7.78
N ILE A 224 0.32 7.19 7.43
CA ILE A 224 0.21 6.28 6.28
C ILE A 224 -0.81 5.17 6.56
N GLN A 225 -0.87 4.60 7.77
CA GLN A 225 -1.90 3.63 8.16
C GLN A 225 -3.31 4.22 8.05
N THR A 226 -3.50 5.47 8.46
CA THR A 226 -4.80 6.15 8.36
C THR A 226 -5.19 6.38 6.90
N LEU A 227 -4.23 6.70 6.03
CA LEU A 227 -4.49 6.88 4.60
C LEU A 227 -4.68 5.56 3.85
N SER A 228 -4.01 4.49 4.27
CA SER A 228 -4.07 3.19 3.58
C SER A 228 -5.45 2.57 3.63
N THR A 229 -6.24 2.91 4.65
CA THR A 229 -7.60 2.41 4.91
C THR A 229 -8.69 3.40 4.48
N GLN A 230 -8.33 4.57 3.96
CA GLN A 230 -9.29 5.58 3.48
C GLN A 230 -9.59 5.41 1.99
N ALA A 231 -10.86 5.57 1.66
CA ALA A 231 -11.35 5.71 0.30
C ALA A 231 -11.90 7.12 0.07
N THR A 232 -12.07 7.49 -1.19
CA THR A 232 -12.76 8.73 -1.58
C THR A 232 -13.83 8.44 -2.60
N LEU A 233 -14.99 9.07 -2.46
CA LEU A 233 -16.11 8.96 -3.39
C LEU A 233 -16.44 10.35 -3.96
N ASP A 234 -16.37 10.46 -5.27
CA ASP A 234 -16.72 11.62 -6.07
C ASP A 234 -18.07 11.40 -6.72
N ILE A 235 -19.07 12.18 -6.31
CA ILE A 235 -20.45 12.08 -6.79
C ILE A 235 -20.67 13.16 -7.85
N TYR A 236 -21.11 12.75 -9.03
CA TYR A 236 -21.38 13.64 -10.16
C TYR A 236 -22.87 13.97 -10.31
N THR A 237 -23.75 13.05 -9.90
CA THR A 237 -25.20 13.19 -10.08
C THR A 237 -25.96 12.93 -8.77
N PRO A 238 -26.96 13.75 -8.38
CA PRO A 238 -27.79 13.48 -7.19
C PRO A 238 -28.61 12.18 -7.26
N ALA A 239 -28.87 11.65 -8.46
CA ALA A 239 -29.57 10.39 -8.68
C ALA A 239 -28.90 9.20 -7.95
N LEU A 240 -27.60 9.31 -7.62
CA LEU A 240 -26.93 8.31 -6.80
C LEU A 240 -27.59 8.14 -5.42
N TYR A 241 -28.10 9.22 -4.80
CA TYR A 241 -28.75 9.13 -3.50
C TYR A 241 -30.12 8.43 -3.57
N ASP A 242 -30.80 8.50 -4.72
CA ASP A 242 -32.05 7.77 -4.91
C ASP A 242 -31.80 6.26 -5.06
N MET A 243 -30.64 5.90 -5.62
CA MET A 243 -30.22 4.50 -5.79
C MET A 243 -29.57 3.93 -4.53
N LEU A 244 -28.78 4.74 -3.81
CA LEU A 244 -28.02 4.38 -2.61
C LEU A 244 -28.37 5.39 -1.49
N PRO A 245 -29.52 5.24 -0.81
CA PRO A 245 -29.99 6.24 0.16
C PRO A 245 -29.18 6.27 1.46
N ASP A 246 -28.48 5.18 1.80
CA ASP A 246 -27.68 5.06 3.02
C ASP A 246 -26.23 5.58 2.87
N LEU A 247 -25.98 6.38 1.82
CA LEU A 247 -24.65 6.84 1.39
C LEU A 247 -24.25 8.23 1.93
#